data_AF-A0A258K4Y2-F1
#
_entry.id   AF-A0A258K4Y2-F1
#
_cell.length_a   1.000
_cell.length_b   1.000
_cell.length_c   1.000
_cell.angle_alpha   90.00
_cell.angle_beta   90.00
_cell.angle_gamma   90.00
#
_symmetry.space_group_name_H-M   'P 1'
#
loop_
_entity.id
_entity.type
_entity.pdbx_description
1 polymer ?
#
loop_
_entity_poly.entity_id
_entity_poly.type
_entity_poly.pdbx_seq_one_letter_code
_entity_poly.pdbx_strand_id
1 'polypeptide(L)'
;MGDIYFDLHSSDDLAGMAPQPMPGGGFTNAALPPGLHGGGLYIIYNHLTNNRYIGISVDLANRFGGRMSVITELGFDHHTMSNILIWWGRAGVKNTNAFGNPNWLANYNGPLVAPVDGFNINLEHLLIRYVLNELGPATRSERPHAPRWPRATARATRPER
;
A
#
# COMPACT_ATOMS: atom_id res chain seq x y z
N MET A 1 5.08 25.87 5.07
CA MET A 1 4.91 24.56 5.70
C MET A 1 5.11 23.53 4.62
N GLY A 2 5.87 22.48 4.90
CA GLY A 2 6.17 21.42 3.96
C GLY A 2 4.93 20.65 3.56
N ASP A 3 4.98 20.06 2.36
CA ASP A 3 3.87 19.34 1.75
C ASP A 3 4.16 17.83 1.79
N ILE A 4 3.12 17.04 2.05
CA ILE A 4 3.17 15.57 2.02
C ILE A 4 2.09 15.09 1.04
N TYR A 5 2.44 14.15 0.17
CA TYR A 5 1.45 13.50 -0.69
C TYR A 5 1.58 11.98 -0.64
N PHE A 6 0.43 11.33 -0.81
CA PHE A 6 0.31 9.89 -0.99
C PHE A 6 -0.42 9.62 -2.32
N ASP A 7 0.17 8.79 -3.16
CA ASP A 7 -0.31 8.46 -4.51
C ASP A 7 -0.35 6.94 -4.69
N LEU A 8 -1.47 6.33 -4.30
CA LEU A 8 -1.82 4.93 -4.54
C LEU A 8 -2.41 4.80 -5.95
N HIS A 9 -1.52 4.65 -6.93
CA HIS A 9 -1.89 4.69 -8.35
C HIS A 9 -2.14 3.31 -8.96
N SER A 10 -1.70 2.25 -8.29
CA SER A 10 -1.81 0.86 -8.74
C SER A 10 -2.65 0.05 -7.75
N SER A 11 -3.37 -0.95 -8.27
CA SER A 11 -4.25 -1.79 -7.47
C SER A 11 -4.53 -3.13 -8.13
N ASP A 12 -4.75 -4.15 -7.31
CA ASP A 12 -5.10 -5.50 -7.76
C ASP A 12 -5.71 -6.31 -6.61
N ASP A 13 -6.08 -7.56 -6.86
CA ASP A 13 -6.27 -8.58 -5.83
C ASP A 13 -5.02 -9.44 -5.63
N LEU A 14 -5.00 -10.27 -4.59
CA LEU A 14 -3.90 -11.19 -4.30
C LEU A 14 -4.17 -12.63 -4.76
N ALA A 15 -5.19 -12.87 -5.60
CA ALA A 15 -5.60 -14.21 -6.01
C ALA A 15 -4.48 -14.97 -6.72
N GLY A 16 -3.70 -14.27 -7.55
CA GLY A 16 -2.54 -14.84 -8.25
C GLY A 16 -1.48 -15.44 -7.32
N MET A 17 -1.43 -15.02 -6.05
CA MET A 17 -0.48 -15.55 -5.07
C MET A 17 -0.85 -16.96 -4.57
N ALA A 18 -2.09 -17.42 -4.82
CA ALA A 18 -2.54 -18.77 -4.54
C ALA A 18 -2.68 -19.57 -5.85
N PRO A 19 -1.80 -20.57 -6.07
CA PRO A 19 -1.90 -21.51 -7.18
C PRO A 19 -3.29 -22.16 -7.31
N GLN A 20 -3.83 -22.22 -8.53
CA GLN A 20 -5.06 -22.96 -8.80
C GLN A 20 -4.75 -24.39 -9.25
N PRO A 21 -5.57 -25.39 -8.87
CA PRO A 21 -5.46 -26.74 -9.41
C PRO A 21 -5.61 -26.73 -10.93
N MET A 22 -4.79 -27.50 -11.65
CA MET A 22 -4.92 -27.66 -13.09
C MET A 22 -5.68 -28.95 -13.46
N PRO A 23 -6.44 -28.95 -14.57
CA PRO A 23 -6.97 -30.18 -15.15
C PRO A 23 -5.83 -31.17 -15.46
N GLY A 24 -5.96 -32.41 -14.97
CA GLY A 24 -4.90 -33.42 -15.11
C GLY A 24 -3.91 -33.50 -13.93
N GLY A 25 -4.13 -32.70 -12.88
CA GLY A 25 -3.31 -32.71 -11.66
C GLY A 25 -2.29 -31.57 -11.61
N GLY A 26 -1.72 -31.34 -10.43
CA GLY A 26 -0.79 -30.23 -10.19
C GLY A 26 -1.48 -28.88 -9.99
N PHE A 27 -0.67 -27.81 -9.96
CA PHE A 27 -1.11 -26.45 -9.67
C PHE A 27 -0.50 -25.44 -10.65
N THR A 28 -1.15 -24.29 -10.83
CA THR A 28 -0.58 -23.13 -11.55
C THR A 28 0.63 -22.56 -10.82
N ASN A 29 1.40 -21.72 -11.50
CA ASN A 29 2.44 -20.97 -10.82
C ASN A 29 1.81 -19.88 -9.95
N ALA A 30 2.29 -19.73 -8.72
CA ALA A 30 1.99 -18.56 -7.93
C ALA A 30 2.67 -17.33 -8.55
N ALA A 31 1.96 -16.20 -8.58
CA ALA A 31 2.44 -14.96 -9.16
C ALA A 31 2.04 -13.75 -8.32
N LEU A 32 2.91 -12.75 -8.30
CA LEU A 32 2.57 -11.44 -7.73
C LEU A 32 1.69 -10.64 -8.71
N PRO A 33 0.88 -9.70 -8.20
CA PRO A 33 0.19 -8.73 -9.04
C PRO A 33 1.14 -8.05 -10.03
N PRO A 34 0.77 -7.93 -11.31
CA PRO A 34 1.59 -7.25 -12.31
C PRO A 34 1.96 -5.83 -11.86
N GLY A 35 3.25 -5.51 -11.91
CA GLY A 35 3.72 -4.19 -11.51
C GLY A 35 3.90 -3.98 -10.00
N LEU A 36 3.74 -5.02 -9.16
CA LEU A 36 4.08 -4.96 -7.74
C LEU A 36 5.59 -5.16 -7.51
N HIS A 37 6.37 -4.10 -7.71
CA HIS A 37 7.84 -4.10 -7.57
C HIS A 37 8.35 -2.74 -7.08
N GLY A 38 9.63 -2.68 -6.70
CA GLY A 38 10.29 -1.46 -6.23
C GLY A 38 9.85 -1.02 -4.84
N GLY A 39 10.28 0.18 -4.43
CA GLY A 39 9.93 0.77 -3.15
C GLY A 39 8.62 1.57 -3.20
N GLY A 40 7.81 1.46 -2.16
CA GLY A 40 6.50 2.11 -2.13
C GLY A 40 5.73 1.87 -0.84
N LEU A 41 4.64 2.63 -0.68
CA LEU A 41 3.58 2.31 0.28
C LEU A 41 2.62 1.31 -0.33
N TYR A 42 1.93 0.55 0.53
CA TYR A 42 0.85 -0.31 0.13
C TYR A 42 -0.23 -0.38 1.22
N ILE A 43 -1.46 -0.67 0.80
CA ILE A 43 -2.61 -0.94 1.65
C ILE A 43 -3.17 -2.29 1.23
N ILE A 44 -3.28 -3.21 2.17
CA ILE A 44 -4.00 -4.47 2.05
C ILE A 44 -5.37 -4.30 2.71
N TYR A 45 -6.40 -4.76 2.04
CA TYR A 45 -7.76 -4.78 2.54
C TYR A 45 -8.37 -6.16 2.34
N ASN A 46 -8.80 -6.78 3.42
CA ASN A 46 -9.57 -8.01 3.36
C ASN A 46 -11.06 -7.65 3.31
N HIS A 47 -11.69 -7.88 2.15
CA HIS A 47 -13.08 -7.52 1.89
C HIS A 47 -14.07 -8.33 2.75
N LEU A 48 -13.71 -9.53 3.20
CA LEU A 48 -14.58 -10.40 4.01
C LEU A 48 -14.62 -9.97 5.47
N THR A 49 -13.48 -9.54 6.02
CA THR A 49 -13.34 -9.20 7.44
C THR A 49 -13.30 -7.69 7.70
N ASN A 50 -13.26 -6.88 6.63
CA ASN A 50 -13.05 -5.45 6.67
C ASN A 50 -11.73 -5.03 7.37
N ASN A 51 -10.79 -5.98 7.49
CA ASN A 51 -9.48 -5.73 8.06
C ASN A 51 -8.59 -5.00 7.07
N ARG A 52 -7.79 -4.06 7.59
CA ARG A 52 -6.86 -3.26 6.80
C ARG A 52 -5.47 -3.38 7.38
N TYR A 53 -4.49 -3.52 6.51
CA TYR A 53 -3.10 -3.47 6.88
C TYR A 53 -2.38 -2.51 5.94
N ILE A 54 -1.70 -1.54 6.53
CA ILE A 54 -0.98 -0.49 5.81
C ILE A 54 0.49 -0.72 6.09
N GLY A 55 1.33 -0.56 5.07
CA GLY A 55 2.76 -0.63 5.29
C GLY A 55 3.55 -0.05 4.14
N ILE A 56 4.87 -0.05 4.34
CA ILE A 56 5.83 0.52 3.39
C ILE A 56 6.97 -0.49 3.21
N SER A 57 7.54 -0.52 2.01
CA SER A 57 8.68 -1.37 1.68
C SER A 57 9.66 -0.64 0.78
N VAL A 58 10.95 -0.91 0.93
CA VAL A 58 11.98 -0.60 -0.09
C VAL A 58 11.87 -1.52 -1.30
N ASP A 59 11.28 -2.70 -1.12
CA ASP A 59 11.11 -3.72 -2.14
C ASP A 59 9.80 -4.47 -1.90
N LEU A 60 8.77 -4.12 -2.66
CA LEU A 60 7.45 -4.74 -2.61
C LEU A 60 7.50 -6.17 -3.16
N ALA A 61 8.28 -6.42 -4.22
CA ALA A 61 8.36 -7.74 -4.84
C ALA A 61 8.92 -8.76 -3.85
N ASN A 62 10.04 -8.44 -3.18
CA ASN A 62 10.62 -9.33 -2.17
C ASN A 62 9.68 -9.50 -0.96
N ARG A 63 9.07 -8.40 -0.48
CA ARG A 63 8.17 -8.43 0.69
C ARG A 63 6.95 -9.32 0.48
N PHE A 64 6.33 -9.26 -0.71
CA PHE A 64 5.16 -10.09 -1.03
C PHE A 64 5.56 -11.47 -1.54
N GLY A 65 6.68 -11.58 -2.28
CA GLY A 65 7.22 -12.85 -2.77
C GLY A 65 7.52 -13.84 -1.63
N GLY A 66 8.17 -13.38 -0.54
CA GLY A 66 8.41 -14.22 0.63
C GLY A 66 7.14 -14.70 1.36
N ARG A 67 5.99 -14.03 1.15
CA ARG A 67 4.70 -14.43 1.72
C ARG A 67 3.92 -15.38 0.82
N MET A 68 4.27 -15.44 -0.46
CA MET A 68 3.62 -16.31 -1.44
C MET A 68 3.85 -17.79 -1.13
N SER A 69 5.05 -18.16 -0.66
CA SER A 69 5.32 -19.52 -0.17
C SER A 69 4.44 -19.87 1.04
N VAL A 70 4.33 -18.94 1.99
CA VAL A 70 3.49 -19.12 3.19
C VAL A 70 2.01 -19.29 2.84
N ILE A 71 1.49 -18.52 1.89
CA ILE A 71 0.11 -18.66 1.38
C ILE A 71 -0.13 -20.07 0.84
N THR A 72 0.85 -20.59 0.09
CA THR A 72 0.79 -21.94 -0.47
C THR A 72 0.89 -23.01 0.63
N GLU A 73 1.82 -22.87 1.58
CA GLU A 73 2.04 -23.82 2.68
C GLU A 73 0.85 -23.91 3.64
N LEU A 74 0.19 -22.77 3.92
CA LEU A 74 -0.98 -22.73 4.79
C LEU A 74 -2.28 -23.11 4.07
N GLY A 75 -2.22 -23.38 2.77
CA GLY A 75 -3.37 -23.87 1.99
C GLY A 75 -4.45 -22.83 1.74
N PHE A 76 -4.09 -21.54 1.66
CA PHE A 76 -5.04 -20.51 1.25
C PHE A 76 -5.44 -20.74 -0.21
N ASP A 77 -6.74 -20.82 -0.46
CA ASP A 77 -7.27 -21.00 -1.80
C ASP A 77 -7.37 -19.68 -2.57
N HIS A 78 -7.44 -19.80 -3.91
CA HIS A 78 -7.52 -18.65 -4.81
C HIS A 78 -8.75 -17.76 -4.58
N HIS A 79 -9.90 -18.35 -4.19
CA HIS A 79 -11.11 -17.58 -3.91
C HIS A 79 -10.97 -16.79 -2.59
N THR A 80 -10.31 -17.34 -1.59
CA THR A 80 -9.99 -16.59 -0.36
C THR A 80 -9.05 -15.44 -0.67
N MET A 81 -8.01 -15.67 -1.48
CA MET A 81 -7.03 -14.65 -1.83
C MET A 81 -7.59 -13.56 -2.76
N SER A 82 -8.58 -13.85 -3.61
CA SER A 82 -9.24 -12.85 -4.45
C SER A 82 -10.08 -11.83 -3.67
N ASN A 83 -10.41 -12.14 -2.41
CA ASN A 83 -11.07 -11.21 -1.50
C ASN A 83 -10.08 -10.31 -0.74
N ILE A 84 -8.79 -10.46 -0.97
CA ILE A 84 -7.75 -9.61 -0.38
C ILE A 84 -7.25 -8.66 -1.46
N LEU A 85 -7.67 -7.40 -1.36
CA LEU A 85 -7.31 -6.33 -2.28
C LEU A 85 -6.03 -5.64 -1.82
N ILE A 86 -5.25 -5.18 -2.78
CA ILE A 86 -4.04 -4.40 -2.54
C ILE A 86 -4.05 -3.13 -3.39
N TRP A 87 -3.59 -2.04 -2.79
CA TRP A 87 -3.20 -0.82 -3.48
C TRP A 87 -1.77 -0.49 -3.15
N TRP A 88 -1.02 0.00 -4.12
CA TRP A 88 0.36 0.42 -3.90
C TRP A 88 0.70 1.65 -4.70
N GLY A 89 1.77 2.31 -4.25
CA GLY A 89 2.29 3.48 -4.94
C GLY A 89 3.32 4.20 -4.11
N ARG A 90 3.26 5.53 -4.14
CA ARG A 90 4.36 6.38 -3.68
C ARG A 90 3.97 7.42 -2.65
N ALA A 91 4.87 7.67 -1.71
CA ALA A 91 4.80 8.79 -0.78
C ALA A 91 5.90 9.77 -1.16
N GLY A 92 5.62 11.06 -1.04
CA GLY A 92 6.66 12.05 -1.15
C GLY A 92 6.44 13.23 -0.22
N VAL A 93 7.56 13.85 0.11
CA VAL A 93 7.62 15.00 1.00
C VAL A 93 8.32 16.17 0.33
N LYS A 94 8.00 17.36 0.80
CA LYS A 94 8.61 18.61 0.36
C LYS A 94 8.78 19.55 1.55
N ASN A 95 9.94 20.17 1.65
CA ASN A 95 10.22 21.23 2.63
C ASN A 95 9.71 22.59 2.14
N THR A 96 9.37 23.49 3.06
CA THR A 96 8.90 24.87 2.78
C THR A 96 9.90 25.66 1.95
N ASN A 97 11.20 25.49 2.21
CA ASN A 97 12.28 26.28 1.62
C ASN A 97 12.95 25.59 0.42
N ALA A 98 12.25 24.70 -0.31
CA ALA A 98 12.76 24.17 -1.57
C ALA A 98 12.77 25.29 -2.64
N PHE A 99 13.77 26.17 -2.60
CA PHE A 99 14.01 27.19 -3.62
C PHE A 99 14.48 26.50 -4.91
N GLY A 100 13.68 26.63 -5.97
CA GLY A 100 13.93 26.00 -7.27
C GLY A 100 13.48 24.54 -7.33
N ASN A 101 12.57 24.25 -8.27
CA ASN A 101 11.97 22.96 -8.64
C ASN A 101 11.71 21.97 -7.47
N PRO A 102 10.46 21.77 -7.01
CA PRO A 102 10.17 20.95 -5.84
C PRO A 102 10.68 19.52 -6.03
N ASN A 103 11.75 19.16 -5.31
CA ASN A 103 12.25 17.79 -5.30
C ASN A 103 11.41 16.97 -4.32
N TRP A 104 10.40 16.28 -4.87
CA TRP A 104 9.62 15.31 -4.11
C TRP A 104 10.49 14.10 -3.80
N LEU A 105 11.01 14.05 -2.58
CA LEU A 105 11.83 12.92 -2.15
C LEU A 105 10.91 11.73 -1.87
N ALA A 106 11.09 10.68 -2.65
CA ALA A 106 10.62 9.34 -2.34
C ALA A 106 11.44 8.81 -1.17
N ASN A 107 10.84 8.72 0.03
CA ASN A 107 11.49 8.10 1.18
C ASN A 107 10.90 6.70 1.36
N TYR A 108 11.67 5.66 1.08
CA TYR A 108 11.24 4.26 1.26
C TYR A 108 12.10 3.47 2.25
N ASN A 109 13.13 4.09 2.85
CA ASN A 109 14.11 3.41 3.69
C ASN A 109 13.66 3.32 5.15
N GLY A 110 13.41 2.11 5.65
CA GLY A 110 13.14 1.86 7.08
C GLY A 110 11.84 2.50 7.58
N PRO A 111 11.62 2.61 8.92
CA PRO A 111 10.45 3.32 9.43
C PRO A 111 10.43 4.71 8.81
N LEU A 112 9.33 5.04 8.13
CA LEU A 112 9.28 6.12 7.15
C LEU A 112 9.23 7.50 7.80
N VAL A 113 10.34 7.86 8.41
CA VAL A 113 10.56 9.14 9.04
C VAL A 113 11.22 10.03 8.01
N ALA A 114 10.50 11.06 7.57
CA ALA A 114 11.01 12.04 6.63
C ALA A 114 11.16 13.40 7.34
N PRO A 115 12.32 14.06 7.20
CA PRO A 115 12.48 15.41 7.71
C PRO A 115 11.66 16.39 6.85
N VAL A 116 10.66 17.02 7.46
CA VAL A 116 9.84 18.08 6.88
C VAL A 116 9.99 19.33 7.75
N ASP A 117 10.54 20.40 7.19
CA ASP A 117 10.86 21.66 7.87
C ASP A 117 11.68 21.48 9.17
N GLY A 118 12.60 20.50 9.18
CA GLY A 118 13.43 20.17 10.35
C GLY A 118 12.73 19.27 11.38
N PHE A 119 11.49 18.84 11.14
CA PHE A 119 10.78 17.88 11.97
C PHE A 119 10.75 16.50 11.32
N ASN A 120 11.05 15.48 12.11
CA ASN A 120 10.95 14.09 11.69
C ASN A 120 9.50 13.62 11.73
N ILE A 121 8.89 13.48 10.55
CA ILE A 121 7.50 13.07 10.40
C ILE A 121 7.43 11.59 10.02
N ASN A 122 6.69 10.80 10.81
CA ASN A 122 6.37 9.40 10.47
C ASN A 122 5.21 9.36 9.45
N LEU A 123 5.56 9.10 8.20
CA LEU A 123 4.64 9.07 7.07
C LEU A 123 3.69 7.86 7.11
N GLU A 124 4.12 6.73 7.66
CA GLU A 124 3.28 5.54 7.83
C GLU A 124 2.16 5.81 8.84
N HIS A 125 2.48 6.41 9.99
CA HIS A 125 1.47 6.81 10.97
C HIS A 125 0.50 7.87 10.43
N LEU A 126 0.98 8.83 9.62
CA LEU A 126 0.11 9.81 8.99
C LEU A 126 -0.84 9.15 7.99
N LEU A 127 -0.35 8.22 7.17
CA LEU A 127 -1.19 7.47 6.24
C LEU A 127 -2.23 6.62 6.98
N ILE A 128 -1.82 5.91 8.04
CA ILE A 128 -2.75 5.13 8.87
C ILE A 128 -3.85 6.03 9.43
N ARG A 129 -3.49 7.19 10.01
CA ARG A 129 -4.47 8.15 10.52
C ARG A 129 -5.40 8.67 9.42
N TYR A 130 -4.85 9.02 8.25
CA TYR A 130 -5.64 9.47 7.11
C TYR A 130 -6.65 8.40 6.67
N VAL A 131 -6.20 7.15 6.49
CA VAL A 131 -7.07 6.04 6.06
C VAL A 131 -8.13 5.71 7.11
N LEU A 132 -7.81 5.78 8.40
CA LEU A 132 -8.79 5.54 9.46
C LEU A 132 -9.83 6.66 9.56
N ASN A 133 -9.43 7.92 9.38
CA ASN A 133 -10.30 9.08 9.55
C ASN A 133 -11.16 9.38 8.32
N GLU A 134 -10.59 9.31 7.11
CA GLU A 134 -11.27 9.75 5.88
C GLU A 134 -12.08 8.64 5.20
N LEU A 135 -11.72 7.37 5.41
CA LEU A 135 -12.43 6.25 4.76
C LEU A 135 -13.40 5.53 5.69
N GLY A 136 -13.37 5.83 6.99
CA GLY A 136 -14.21 5.20 8.00
C GLY A 136 -14.23 3.67 7.92
N PRO A 137 -15.13 2.98 8.65
CA PRO A 137 -15.29 1.54 8.53
C PRO A 137 -15.87 1.07 7.19
N ALA A 138 -16.28 1.93 6.27
CA ALA A 138 -16.98 1.48 5.07
C ALA A 138 -16.92 2.50 3.93
N THR A 139 -16.16 2.20 2.88
CA THR A 139 -16.53 2.63 1.53
C THR A 139 -16.81 1.39 0.71
N ARG A 140 -18.05 0.91 0.86
CA ARG A 140 -18.72 -0.05 0.00
C ARG A 140 -18.81 0.58 -1.39
N SER A 141 -17.94 0.18 -2.30
CA SER A 141 -18.06 0.50 -3.73
C SER A 141 -17.99 -0.83 -4.48
N GLU A 142 -19.17 -1.27 -4.90
CA GLU A 142 -19.49 -2.46 -5.67
C GLU A 142 -18.70 -2.52 -6.99
N ARG A 143 -17.46 -3.03 -7.00
CA ARG A 143 -16.83 -3.62 -8.20
C ARG A 143 -15.82 -4.71 -7.77
N PRO A 144 -15.78 -5.87 -8.45
CA PRO A 144 -14.78 -6.91 -8.23
C PRO A 144 -13.36 -6.53 -8.71
N HIS A 145 -13.15 -5.29 -9.14
CA HIS A 145 -11.84 -4.72 -9.44
C HIS A 145 -11.56 -3.59 -8.47
N ALA A 146 -10.39 -3.63 -7.83
CA ALA A 146 -9.98 -2.68 -6.81
C ALA A 146 -10.25 -1.23 -7.26
N PRO A 147 -11.18 -0.49 -6.61
CA PRO A 147 -11.48 0.89 -7.00
C PRO A 147 -10.23 1.77 -6.93
N ARG A 148 -10.12 2.71 -7.87
CA ARG A 148 -9.00 3.66 -7.95
C ARG A 148 -9.05 4.59 -6.74
N TRP A 149 -7.98 4.65 -5.95
CA TRP A 149 -7.92 5.53 -4.79
C TRP A 149 -7.81 7.00 -5.23
N PRO A 150 -8.54 7.93 -4.60
CA PRO A 150 -8.28 9.35 -4.78
C PRO A 150 -6.89 9.70 -4.27
N ARG A 151 -6.18 10.59 -4.98
CA ARG A 151 -4.90 11.13 -4.50
C ARG A 151 -5.12 11.90 -3.21
N ALA A 152 -4.40 11.52 -2.16
CA ALA A 152 -4.47 12.17 -0.87
C ALA A 152 -3.28 13.15 -0.73
N THR A 153 -3.58 14.44 -0.66
CA THR A 153 -2.61 15.47 -0.24
C THR A 153 -2.91 15.86 1.19
N ALA A 154 -1.97 15.63 2.10
CA ALA A 154 -2.09 16.01 3.49
C ALA A 154 -1.16 17.19 3.77
N ARG A 155 -1.71 18.27 4.34
CA ARG A 155 -0.91 19.38 4.85
C ARG A 155 -0.57 19.04 6.30
N ALA A 156 0.72 18.92 6.65
CA ALA A 156 1.09 18.85 8.05
C ALA A 156 0.57 20.11 8.75
N THR A 157 -0.13 19.99 9.86
CA THR A 157 -0.55 21.12 10.71
C THR A 157 0.27 21.13 11.98
N ARG A 158 0.61 22.33 12.49
CA ARG A 158 1.38 22.46 13.74
C ARG A 158 0.56 21.85 14.89
N PRO A 159 1.16 21.06 15.79
CA PRO A 159 0.53 20.82 17.08
C PRO A 159 0.53 22.14 17.85
N GLU A 160 -0.65 22.58 18.28
CA GLU A 160 -0.78 23.69 19.22
C GLU A 160 -0.07 23.31 20.52
N ARG A 161 0.75 24.24 21.03
CA ARG A 161 1.51 24.10 22.26
C ARG A 161 0.61 24.33 23.46
#